data_AF-A0A7K1JM50-F1
#
_entry.id   AF-A0A7K1JM50-F1
#
_cell.length_a   1.000
_cell.length_b   1.000
_cell.length_c   1.000
_cell.angle_alpha   90.00
_cell.angle_beta   90.00
_cell.angle_gamma   90.00
#
_symmetry.space_group_name_H-M   'P 1'
#
loop_
_entity.id
_entity.type
_entity.pdbx_description
1 polymer ?
#
loop_
_entity_poly.entity_id
_entity_poly.type
_entity_poly.pdbx_seq_one_letter_code
_entity_poly.pdbx_strand_id
1 'polypeptide(L)'
;MLVAPLAHADSAFTATSGLPFATTSVWNTVIRSSPALMPNSASIVANVNSGEHTADLNDYAIPIYNATASSPTVSVTCTNTGWGTCPIPSTIHLPAGAIPNAGSDGVIEDIDWSTNPVTAYEFWQANKPAGGAISTAWGGTAVDVKTGTGIAAGGGTTGSATATNVSRLAGDIRMREISAGLIPHALEVASVFTCTGYFRYPAAKTDGPSTVANCIPEGARIQLDPSVNISSLPAGQKAIAKALQTYGAYVCDTANSPFALAFEGDPSLIGQSGQVPAVYSNAGLSWDYYDMNSIPWSSLRVLQQSNGAADTTAPATVTGVTATSTAANGATIAFNPSSDGQGSGVATYNLWRGDASYNNWVRVASGSATTLTDTTASPSTTYNYAVRAQDGVGNISLSSATVTVTTPSS
;
A
#
# COMPACT_ATOMS: atom_id res chain seq x y z
N MET A 1 -18.47 -2.35 27.64
CA MET A 1 -18.88 -1.86 26.30
C MET A 1 -17.59 -1.53 25.58
N LEU A 2 -17.02 -2.52 24.88
CA LEU A 2 -15.71 -2.42 24.23
C LEU A 2 -15.88 -1.60 22.95
N VAL A 3 -15.87 -0.28 23.11
CA VAL A 3 -15.53 0.61 22.00
C VAL A 3 -14.00 0.61 22.01
N ALA A 4 -13.36 0.08 20.96
CA ALA A 4 -11.95 0.34 20.72
C ALA A 4 -11.74 1.84 20.94
N PRO A 5 -10.84 2.28 21.85
CA PRO A 5 -10.64 3.71 22.03
C PRO A 5 -10.29 4.24 20.65
N LEU A 6 -11.13 5.13 20.11
CA LEU A 6 -10.83 5.90 18.92
C LEU A 6 -9.42 6.44 19.16
N ALA A 7 -8.45 5.85 18.46
CA ALA A 7 -7.10 6.35 18.53
C ALA A 7 -7.21 7.80 18.12
N HIS A 8 -6.46 8.69 18.76
CA HIS A 8 -6.46 10.13 18.46
C HIS A 8 -5.97 10.45 17.00
N ALA A 9 -6.04 9.48 16.08
CA ALA A 9 -5.85 9.57 14.64
C ALA A 9 -7.18 9.55 13.83
N ASP A 10 -8.33 9.26 14.45
CA ASP A 10 -9.57 8.90 13.72
C ASP A 10 -10.45 10.07 13.22
N SER A 11 -10.02 11.33 13.34
CA SER A 11 -10.80 12.46 12.80
C SER A 11 -10.39 12.91 11.39
N ALA A 12 -9.36 12.29 10.79
CA ALA A 12 -8.82 12.73 9.50
C ALA A 12 -8.26 11.56 8.65
N PHE A 13 -9.09 10.57 8.31
CA PHE A 13 -8.68 9.61 7.27
C PHE A 13 -8.55 10.36 5.93
N THR A 14 -7.31 10.43 5.44
CA THR A 14 -6.96 10.94 4.10
C THR A 14 -6.05 9.91 3.45
N ALA A 15 -5.76 10.06 2.15
CA ALA A 15 -4.85 9.17 1.42
C ALA A 15 -3.42 9.06 2.02
N THR A 16 -3.07 9.88 3.03
CA THR A 16 -1.75 9.88 3.68
C THR A 16 -1.81 9.86 5.21
N SER A 17 -3.00 9.86 5.82
CA SER A 17 -3.18 9.92 7.28
C SER A 17 -3.76 8.62 7.80
N GLY A 18 -3.09 8.03 8.79
CA GLY A 18 -3.52 6.79 9.45
C GLY A 18 -2.95 5.50 8.85
N LEU A 19 -2.19 5.55 7.75
CA LEU A 19 -1.52 4.39 7.17
C LEU A 19 -0.39 3.85 8.07
N PRO A 20 -0.24 2.53 8.19
CA PRO A 20 1.00 1.93 8.63
C PRO A 20 2.14 2.26 7.66
N PHE A 21 3.29 2.62 8.20
CA PHE A 21 4.55 2.94 7.54
C PHE A 21 4.54 4.24 6.72
N ALA A 22 5.74 4.70 6.36
CA ALA A 22 5.93 5.89 5.55
C ALA A 22 5.32 5.74 4.16
N THR A 23 5.05 6.87 3.51
CA THR A 23 4.59 6.91 2.11
C THR A 23 5.62 6.33 1.13
N THR A 24 6.90 6.28 1.52
CA THR A 24 7.99 5.64 0.77
C THR A 24 8.10 4.13 1.02
N SER A 25 7.26 3.57 1.89
CA SER A 25 7.17 2.12 2.08
C SER A 25 6.71 1.43 0.80
N VAL A 26 7.17 0.21 0.60
CA VAL A 26 6.74 -0.68 -0.50
C VAL A 26 5.22 -0.90 -0.50
N TRP A 27 4.59 -0.77 0.67
CA TRP A 27 3.16 -0.89 0.90
C TRP A 27 2.40 0.35 0.45
N ASN A 28 2.98 1.54 0.63
CA ASN A 28 2.30 2.81 0.35
C ASN A 28 2.71 3.45 -0.99
N THR A 29 3.58 2.78 -1.76
CA THR A 29 4.06 3.25 -3.05
C THR A 29 3.18 2.74 -4.18
N VAL A 30 2.73 3.63 -5.07
CA VAL A 30 1.96 3.27 -6.26
C VAL A 30 2.77 2.41 -7.24
N ILE A 31 2.10 1.50 -7.95
CA ILE A 31 2.70 0.77 -9.05
C ILE A 31 2.76 1.70 -10.26
N ARG A 32 3.97 1.81 -10.84
CA ARG A 32 4.23 2.53 -12.08
C ARG A 32 3.32 2.09 -13.23
N SER A 33 3.09 2.99 -14.19
CA SER A 33 2.11 2.79 -15.27
C SER A 33 2.39 1.60 -16.20
N SER A 34 3.67 1.29 -16.45
CA SER A 34 4.09 0.21 -17.38
C SER A 34 5.07 -0.78 -16.72
N PRO A 35 4.64 -1.51 -15.68
CA PRO A 35 5.53 -2.39 -14.94
C PRO A 35 6.02 -3.53 -15.83
N ALA A 36 7.30 -3.86 -15.72
CA ALA A 36 7.82 -5.11 -16.26
C ALA A 36 7.09 -6.27 -15.55
N LEU A 37 6.74 -7.30 -16.31
CA LEU A 37 6.02 -8.46 -15.81
C LEU A 37 6.95 -9.67 -15.77
N MET A 38 6.67 -10.61 -14.87
CA MET A 38 7.36 -11.90 -14.92
C MET A 38 7.06 -12.59 -16.25
N PRO A 39 8.04 -13.25 -16.91
CA PRO A 39 7.82 -13.93 -18.18
C PRO A 39 6.70 -14.97 -18.14
N ASN A 40 6.49 -15.62 -16.99
CA ASN A 40 5.44 -16.60 -16.75
C ASN A 40 4.23 -16.02 -15.97
N SER A 41 4.07 -14.68 -15.94
CA SER A 41 2.97 -14.02 -15.23
C SER A 41 1.60 -14.62 -15.56
N ALA A 42 1.29 -14.84 -16.85
CA ALA A 42 0.00 -15.40 -17.26
C ALA A 42 -0.23 -16.81 -16.70
N SER A 43 0.81 -17.64 -16.63
CA SER A 43 0.72 -18.99 -16.08
C SER A 43 0.56 -18.98 -14.55
N ILE A 44 1.21 -18.05 -13.85
CA ILE A 44 1.00 -17.87 -12.40
C ILE A 44 -0.44 -17.40 -12.14
N VAL A 45 -0.94 -16.44 -12.94
CA VAL A 45 -2.31 -15.93 -12.84
C VAL A 45 -3.34 -17.03 -13.09
N ALA A 46 -3.08 -17.95 -14.02
CA ALA A 46 -3.95 -19.11 -14.24
C ALA A 46 -4.09 -20.00 -12.99
N ASN A 47 -3.02 -20.16 -12.20
CA ASN A 47 -3.08 -20.88 -10.93
C ASN A 47 -3.90 -20.09 -9.90
N VAL A 48 -3.53 -18.84 -9.59
CA VAL A 48 -4.23 -18.09 -8.54
C VAL A 48 -5.69 -17.74 -8.88
N ASN A 49 -6.07 -17.78 -10.16
CA ASN A 49 -7.45 -17.60 -10.62
C ASN A 49 -8.28 -18.92 -10.63
N SER A 50 -7.72 -20.07 -10.25
CA SER A 50 -8.36 -21.38 -10.45
C SER A 50 -9.45 -21.73 -9.43
N GLY A 51 -9.85 -20.81 -8.54
CA GLY A 51 -10.84 -21.06 -7.49
C GLY A 51 -11.34 -19.79 -6.82
N GLU A 52 -11.71 -19.90 -5.55
CA GLU A 52 -12.28 -18.80 -4.77
C GLU A 52 -11.24 -17.70 -4.50
N HIS A 53 -11.70 -16.45 -4.55
CA HIS A 53 -10.90 -15.27 -4.19
C HIS A 53 -11.47 -14.69 -2.91
N THR A 54 -10.92 -15.16 -1.81
CA THR A 54 -11.52 -15.14 -0.50
C THR A 54 -11.27 -13.82 0.22
N ALA A 55 -12.32 -13.25 0.80
CA ALA A 55 -12.20 -12.20 1.82
C ALA A 55 -12.37 -12.82 3.21
N ASP A 56 -11.32 -12.79 4.03
CA ASP A 56 -11.34 -13.31 5.40
C ASP A 56 -11.87 -12.22 6.34
N LEU A 57 -13.15 -12.30 6.72
CA LEU A 57 -13.89 -11.22 7.38
C LEU A 57 -14.28 -11.52 8.84
N ASN A 58 -14.04 -12.73 9.32
CA ASN A 58 -14.23 -13.09 10.73
C ASN A 58 -13.15 -14.05 11.27
N ASP A 59 -13.20 -15.34 10.92
CA ASP A 59 -12.38 -16.35 11.59
C ASP A 59 -10.87 -16.05 11.46
N TYR A 60 -10.45 -15.68 10.25
CA TYR A 60 -9.07 -15.29 9.93
C TYR A 60 -8.87 -13.78 9.80
N ALA A 61 -9.90 -12.97 10.06
CA ALA A 61 -9.75 -11.52 10.13
C ALA A 61 -8.83 -11.13 11.30
N ILE A 62 -8.09 -10.02 11.15
CA ILE A 62 -7.00 -9.63 12.03
C ILE A 62 -7.50 -8.63 13.08
N PRO A 63 -7.65 -9.01 14.36
CA PRO A 63 -8.04 -8.06 15.39
C PRO A 63 -6.87 -7.14 15.70
N ILE A 64 -7.07 -5.85 15.50
CA ILE A 64 -6.04 -4.84 15.71
C ILE A 64 -6.35 -4.03 16.97
N TYR A 65 -5.40 -4.08 17.90
CA TYR A 65 -5.42 -3.39 19.17
C TYR A 65 -4.46 -2.20 19.16
N ASN A 66 -4.75 -1.23 20.03
CA ASN A 66 -3.96 -0.01 20.17
C ASN A 66 -3.57 0.14 21.64
N ALA A 67 -2.41 -0.39 22.01
CA ALA A 67 -1.82 -0.16 23.32
C ALA A 67 -1.38 1.29 23.53
N THR A 68 -1.50 1.75 24.77
CA THR A 68 -0.91 3.02 25.23
C THR A 68 -0.20 2.79 26.56
N ALA A 69 0.45 3.82 27.11
CA ALA A 69 1.09 3.73 28.42
C ALA A 69 0.11 3.42 29.58
N SER A 70 -1.20 3.50 29.32
CA SER A 70 -2.26 3.15 30.28
C SER A 70 -2.76 1.70 30.15
N SER A 71 -2.42 1.02 29.06
CA SER A 71 -2.72 -0.41 28.89
C SER A 71 -1.94 -1.24 29.90
N PRO A 72 -2.50 -2.36 30.40
CA PRO A 72 -1.79 -3.22 31.31
C PRO A 72 -0.56 -3.83 30.63
N THR A 73 0.49 -3.99 31.42
CA THR A 73 1.66 -4.76 31.02
C THR A 73 1.37 -6.25 31.12
N VAL A 74 1.71 -7.00 30.07
CA VAL A 74 1.58 -8.46 30.02
C VAL A 74 2.94 -9.11 29.78
N SER A 75 3.19 -10.25 30.43
CA SER A 75 4.34 -11.08 30.10
C SER A 75 4.06 -11.94 28.87
N VAL A 76 5.05 -12.06 27.99
CA VAL A 76 4.95 -12.83 26.75
C VAL A 76 5.85 -14.06 26.84
N THR A 77 5.29 -15.23 26.51
CA THR A 77 6.04 -16.48 26.39
C THR A 77 5.86 -17.07 24.99
N CYS A 78 6.94 -17.17 24.21
CA CYS A 78 6.91 -17.87 22.94
C CYS A 78 7.19 -19.36 23.14
N THR A 79 6.33 -20.23 22.60
CA THR A 79 6.37 -21.68 22.84
C THR A 79 7.17 -22.42 21.76
N ASN A 80 7.29 -21.88 20.54
CA ASN A 80 8.14 -22.43 19.51
C ASN A 80 9.58 -21.97 19.70
N THR A 81 10.45 -22.89 20.11
CA THR A 81 11.89 -22.66 20.30
C THR A 81 12.75 -23.19 19.16
N GLY A 82 12.14 -23.86 18.17
CA GLY A 82 12.84 -24.50 17.05
C GLY A 82 13.23 -23.55 15.92
N TRP A 83 12.63 -22.35 15.87
CA TRP A 83 12.87 -21.36 14.80
C TRP A 83 13.82 -20.22 15.21
N GLY A 84 14.43 -20.34 16.39
CA GLY A 84 15.33 -19.34 16.95
C GLY A 84 14.66 -18.52 18.04
N THR A 85 15.24 -17.34 18.32
CA THR A 85 14.73 -16.43 19.36
C THR A 85 13.50 -15.68 18.86
N CYS A 86 12.40 -15.80 19.59
CA CYS A 86 11.18 -15.05 19.33
C CYS A 86 11.43 -13.53 19.36
N PRO A 87 11.09 -12.79 18.29
CA PRO A 87 11.34 -11.34 18.21
C PRO A 87 10.44 -10.46 19.08
N ILE A 88 9.41 -11.00 19.72
CA ILE A 88 8.55 -10.24 20.65
C ILE A 88 9.26 -10.10 22.01
N PRO A 89 9.33 -8.90 22.61
CA PRO A 89 9.85 -8.72 23.96
C PRO A 89 9.11 -9.56 24.99
N SER A 90 9.80 -9.99 26.05
CA SER A 90 9.20 -10.79 27.13
C SER A 90 8.08 -10.07 27.91
N THR A 91 7.93 -8.76 27.68
CA THR A 91 6.97 -7.90 28.36
C THR A 91 6.55 -6.78 27.39
N ILE A 92 5.24 -6.60 27.23
CA ILE A 92 4.66 -5.53 26.38
C ILE A 92 3.45 -4.88 27.07
N HIS A 93 2.99 -3.73 26.59
CA HIS A 93 1.63 -3.28 26.86
C HIS A 93 0.66 -4.02 25.95
N LEU A 94 -0.51 -4.39 26.45
CA LEU A 94 -1.58 -4.98 25.63
C LEU A 94 -2.93 -4.53 26.19
N PRO A 95 -3.89 -4.03 25.38
CA PRO A 95 -5.18 -3.59 25.89
C PRO A 95 -5.94 -4.70 26.63
N ALA A 96 -6.60 -4.32 27.73
CA ALA A 96 -7.41 -5.26 28.50
C ALA A 96 -8.55 -5.82 27.64
N GLY A 97 -8.68 -7.15 27.62
CA GLY A 97 -9.69 -7.84 26.81
C GLY A 97 -9.25 -8.15 25.38
N ALA A 98 -8.00 -7.88 25.01
CA ALA A 98 -7.44 -8.38 23.76
C ALA A 98 -7.51 -9.91 23.71
N ILE A 99 -7.97 -10.45 22.58
CA ILE A 99 -8.11 -11.89 22.32
C ILE A 99 -7.66 -12.18 20.88
N PRO A 100 -7.11 -13.38 20.62
CA PRO A 100 -6.77 -13.79 19.26
C PRO A 100 -8.02 -14.01 18.41
N ASN A 101 -7.88 -13.93 17.09
CA ASN A 101 -8.93 -14.39 16.18
C ASN A 101 -9.24 -15.89 16.37
N ALA A 102 -10.38 -16.33 15.81
CA ALA A 102 -10.89 -17.68 16.04
C ALA A 102 -10.23 -18.74 15.15
N GLY A 103 -9.67 -18.32 14.01
CA GLY A 103 -8.95 -19.17 13.07
C GLY A 103 -7.71 -19.79 13.68
N SER A 104 -7.16 -20.81 12.99
CA SER A 104 -5.99 -21.56 13.46
C SER A 104 -4.74 -20.72 13.68
N ASP A 105 -4.69 -19.53 13.08
CA ASP A 105 -3.56 -18.62 13.16
C ASP A 105 -3.50 -17.87 14.49
N GLY A 106 -4.61 -17.79 15.25
CA GLY A 106 -4.66 -17.17 16.58
C GLY A 106 -3.97 -15.79 16.62
N VAL A 107 -4.27 -14.93 15.64
CA VAL A 107 -3.58 -13.66 15.44
C VAL A 107 -4.04 -12.63 16.45
N ILE A 108 -3.08 -11.88 17.00
CA ILE A 108 -3.29 -10.59 17.63
C ILE A 108 -2.33 -9.62 16.96
N GLU A 109 -2.83 -8.48 16.51
CA GLU A 109 -2.00 -7.35 16.10
C GLU A 109 -2.16 -6.25 17.16
N ASP A 110 -1.08 -5.85 17.83
CA ASP A 110 -1.13 -4.77 18.82
C ASP A 110 -0.14 -3.66 18.50
N ILE A 111 -0.66 -2.46 18.25
CA ILE A 111 0.14 -1.26 17.99
C ILE A 111 0.36 -0.54 19.32
N ASP A 112 1.59 -0.56 19.84
CA ASP A 112 1.94 0.13 21.08
C ASP A 112 2.39 1.57 20.81
N TRP A 113 1.45 2.51 20.96
CA TRP A 113 1.66 3.95 20.79
C TRP A 113 2.50 4.59 21.89
N SER A 114 2.84 3.87 22.96
CA SER A 114 3.74 4.35 24.01
C SER A 114 5.22 4.16 23.67
N THR A 115 5.52 3.29 22.70
CA THR A 115 6.89 3.04 22.25
C THR A 115 7.41 4.15 21.34
N ASN A 116 8.73 4.35 21.35
CA ASN A 116 9.40 5.28 20.45
C ASN A 116 10.70 4.63 19.91
N PRO A 117 10.74 4.21 18.63
CA PRO A 117 9.69 4.38 17.61
C PRO A 117 8.44 3.54 17.90
N VAL A 118 7.28 3.97 17.37
CA VAL A 118 6.01 3.23 17.49
C VAL A 118 6.19 1.83 16.91
N THR A 119 5.84 0.81 17.69
CA THR A 119 6.07 -0.61 17.38
C THR A 119 4.75 -1.35 17.39
N ALA A 120 4.57 -2.23 16.40
CA ALA A 120 3.50 -3.22 16.41
C ALA A 120 4.04 -4.61 16.77
N TYR A 121 3.32 -5.32 17.63
CA TYR A 121 3.57 -6.68 18.05
C TYR A 121 2.58 -7.61 17.33
N GLU A 122 3.12 -8.52 16.52
CA GLU A 122 2.34 -9.38 15.64
C GLU A 122 2.44 -10.82 16.15
N PHE A 123 1.33 -11.39 16.62
CA PHE A 123 1.31 -12.71 17.24
C PHE A 123 0.84 -13.79 16.26
N TRP A 124 1.46 -14.98 16.33
CA TRP A 124 1.01 -16.17 15.63
C TRP A 124 0.80 -17.35 16.59
N GLN A 125 -0.40 -17.91 16.54
CA GLN A 125 -0.96 -18.89 17.47
C GLN A 125 -0.91 -18.41 18.92
N ALA A 126 -1.39 -17.20 19.16
CA ALA A 126 -1.58 -16.70 20.52
C ALA A 126 -2.70 -17.44 21.23
N ASN A 127 -2.48 -17.72 22.50
CA ASN A 127 -3.53 -18.12 23.43
C ASN A 127 -4.20 -16.87 23.98
N LYS A 128 -5.46 -16.99 24.39
CA LYS A 128 -6.18 -15.93 25.09
C LYS A 128 -5.38 -15.47 26.33
N PRO A 129 -5.08 -14.16 26.47
CA PRO A 129 -4.38 -13.65 27.64
C PRO A 129 -5.09 -13.99 28.95
N ALA A 130 -4.34 -14.38 29.97
CA ALA A 130 -4.85 -14.74 31.29
C ALA A 130 -3.82 -14.42 32.38
N GLY A 131 -4.29 -13.88 33.51
CA GLY A 131 -3.45 -13.64 34.69
C GLY A 131 -2.28 -12.67 34.46
N GLY A 132 -2.39 -11.74 33.51
CA GLY A 132 -1.30 -10.82 33.16
C GLY A 132 -0.22 -11.44 32.26
N ALA A 133 -0.49 -12.58 31.65
CA ALA A 133 0.40 -13.26 30.72
C ALA A 133 -0.31 -13.63 29.42
N ILE A 134 0.47 -13.74 28.35
CA ILE A 134 0.07 -14.28 27.05
C ILE A 134 1.15 -15.27 26.57
N SER A 135 0.73 -16.37 25.97
CA SER A 135 1.62 -17.29 25.26
C SER A 135 1.29 -17.31 23.77
N THR A 136 2.30 -17.46 22.94
CA THR A 136 2.19 -17.49 21.48
C THR A 136 3.14 -18.54 20.92
N ALA A 137 2.86 -19.17 19.78
CA ALA A 137 3.84 -20.07 19.19
C ALA A 137 5.02 -19.28 18.65
N TRP A 138 4.74 -18.26 17.84
CA TRP A 138 5.72 -17.35 17.27
C TRP A 138 5.15 -15.93 17.22
N GLY A 139 5.95 -14.98 16.75
CA GLY A 139 5.48 -13.64 16.47
C GLY A 139 6.60 -12.71 16.01
N GLY A 140 6.28 -11.43 15.94
CA GLY A 140 7.12 -10.44 15.31
C GLY A 140 7.01 -9.04 15.89
N THR A 141 7.96 -8.20 15.48
CA THR A 141 7.96 -6.77 15.73
C THR A 141 8.09 -6.00 14.43
N ALA A 142 7.06 -5.22 14.10
CA ALA A 142 7.15 -4.19 13.08
C ALA A 142 7.48 -2.86 13.77
N VAL A 143 8.73 -2.42 13.66
CA VAL A 143 9.20 -1.18 14.29
C VAL A 143 9.00 0.02 13.36
N ASP A 144 8.84 1.19 13.97
CA ASP A 144 8.63 2.46 13.26
C ASP A 144 7.42 2.44 12.32
N VAL A 145 6.29 2.02 12.88
CA VAL A 145 4.99 1.92 12.18
C VAL A 145 4.53 3.28 11.64
N LYS A 146 5.09 4.41 12.09
CA LYS A 146 4.66 5.74 11.63
C LYS A 146 5.52 6.27 10.48
N THR A 147 6.84 6.09 10.56
CA THR A 147 7.79 6.77 9.65
C THR A 147 8.78 5.82 8.99
N GLY A 148 8.78 4.55 9.36
CA GLY A 148 9.65 3.52 8.81
C GLY A 148 9.12 2.97 7.50
N THR A 149 9.94 2.20 6.81
CA THR A 149 9.54 1.48 5.59
C THR A 149 8.71 0.25 5.89
N GLY A 150 8.72 -0.24 7.12
CA GLY A 150 8.18 -1.55 7.49
C GLY A 150 9.00 -2.72 6.96
N ILE A 151 10.13 -2.46 6.30
CA ILE A 151 11.01 -3.48 5.71
C ILE A 151 12.46 -3.25 6.15
N ALA A 152 13.06 -4.23 6.81
CA ALA A 152 14.45 -4.29 7.23
C ALA A 152 15.42 -4.44 6.05
N ALA A 153 16.70 -4.15 6.30
CA ALA A 153 17.75 -4.32 5.30
C ALA A 153 17.86 -5.79 4.86
N GLY A 154 17.61 -6.05 3.58
CA GLY A 154 17.58 -7.41 3.02
C GLY A 154 16.18 -8.03 2.89
N GLY A 155 15.13 -7.33 3.33
CA GLY A 155 13.74 -7.82 3.32
C GLY A 155 13.21 -8.15 4.72
N GLY A 156 11.91 -8.36 4.82
CA GLY A 156 11.20 -8.70 6.06
C GLY A 156 11.24 -7.59 7.11
N THR A 157 10.93 -7.91 8.36
CA THR A 157 11.09 -7.06 9.55
C THR A 157 12.11 -7.73 10.51
N THR A 158 12.28 -7.20 11.72
CA THR A 158 13.02 -7.88 12.81
C THR A 158 12.35 -9.21 13.21
N GLY A 159 11.10 -9.42 12.78
CA GLY A 159 10.28 -10.61 12.96
C GLY A 159 8.84 -10.31 12.55
N SER A 160 8.14 -11.24 11.93
CA SER A 160 6.68 -11.16 11.69
C SER A 160 5.99 -12.49 12.00
N ALA A 161 4.68 -12.41 12.24
CA ALA A 161 3.76 -13.54 12.27
C ALA A 161 3.55 -14.20 10.90
N THR A 162 3.94 -13.54 9.79
CA THR A 162 3.76 -14.07 8.43
C THR A 162 4.89 -15.00 7.98
N ALA A 163 4.58 -15.92 7.06
CA ALA A 163 5.56 -16.79 6.40
C ALA A 163 6.72 -16.01 5.76
N THR A 164 6.45 -14.83 5.21
CA THR A 164 7.43 -13.99 4.51
C THR A 164 8.32 -13.14 5.41
N ASN A 165 8.04 -13.12 6.71
CA ASN A 165 8.65 -12.21 7.68
C ASN A 165 8.35 -10.72 7.41
N VAL A 166 7.29 -10.36 6.68
CA VAL A 166 6.85 -8.96 6.50
C VAL A 166 5.64 -8.66 7.36
N SER A 167 5.48 -7.42 7.81
CA SER A 167 4.37 -7.03 8.69
C SER A 167 2.99 -7.36 8.10
N ARG A 168 2.12 -7.96 8.92
CA ARG A 168 0.72 -8.28 8.57
C ARG A 168 -0.14 -7.02 8.54
N LEU A 169 0.09 -6.13 9.51
CA LEU A 169 -0.54 -4.81 9.60
C LEU A 169 -0.37 -3.98 8.31
N ALA A 170 0.71 -4.19 7.57
CA ALA A 170 1.05 -3.40 6.40
C ALA A 170 0.09 -3.58 5.21
N GLY A 171 -0.51 -4.77 5.09
CA GLY A 171 -1.38 -5.15 3.98
C GLY A 171 -2.84 -5.36 4.36
N ASP A 172 -3.16 -5.29 5.65
CA ASP A 172 -4.50 -5.55 6.19
C ASP A 172 -5.53 -4.51 5.73
N ILE A 173 -6.68 -4.96 5.22
CA ILE A 173 -7.75 -4.08 4.74
C ILE A 173 -8.61 -3.61 5.92
N ARG A 174 -8.56 -2.32 6.21
CA ARG A 174 -9.19 -1.77 7.41
C ARG A 174 -10.67 -1.45 7.18
N MET A 175 -11.49 -1.62 8.21
CA MET A 175 -12.92 -1.30 8.18
C MET A 175 -13.19 0.14 7.73
N ARG A 176 -12.37 1.09 8.20
CA ARG A 176 -12.45 2.51 7.82
C ARG A 176 -12.19 2.76 6.34
N GLU A 177 -11.35 1.96 5.69
CA GLU A 177 -11.02 2.10 4.27
C GLU A 177 -12.17 1.62 3.39
N ILE A 178 -12.81 0.51 3.77
CA ILE A 178 -14.03 0.04 3.11
C ILE A 178 -15.17 1.05 3.28
N SER A 179 -15.34 1.59 4.49
CA SER A 179 -16.33 2.67 4.75
C SER A 179 -16.09 3.90 3.86
N ALA A 180 -14.82 4.27 3.64
CA ALA A 180 -14.43 5.38 2.78
C ALA A 180 -14.45 5.06 1.28
N GLY A 181 -14.52 3.78 0.90
CA GLY A 181 -14.36 3.33 -0.48
C GLY A 181 -12.95 3.55 -1.05
N LEU A 182 -11.95 3.70 -0.19
CA LEU A 182 -10.55 4.00 -0.55
C LEU A 182 -9.60 3.20 0.33
N ILE A 183 -8.77 2.35 -0.29
CA ILE A 183 -7.67 1.63 0.36
C ILE A 183 -6.36 2.16 -0.26
N PRO A 184 -5.59 3.02 0.46
CA PRO A 184 -4.44 3.74 -0.11
C PRO A 184 -3.09 3.03 0.09
N HIS A 185 -3.09 1.69 0.07
CA HIS A 185 -1.90 0.86 0.21
C HIS A 185 -2.03 -0.45 -0.57
N ALA A 186 -0.91 -1.18 -0.69
CA ALA A 186 -0.86 -2.52 -1.24
C ALA A 186 -1.46 -3.51 -0.25
N LEU A 187 -2.11 -4.55 -0.76
CA LEU A 187 -2.81 -5.53 0.05
C LEU A 187 -1.89 -6.69 0.42
N GLU A 188 -2.18 -7.35 1.53
CA GLU A 188 -1.63 -8.67 1.82
C GLU A 188 -2.50 -9.74 1.14
N VAL A 189 -1.85 -10.71 0.49
CA VAL A 189 -2.52 -11.91 -0.03
C VAL A 189 -1.83 -13.17 0.46
N ALA A 190 -2.63 -14.17 0.84
CA ALA A 190 -2.19 -15.53 1.08
C ALA A 190 -2.65 -16.46 -0.06
N SER A 191 -1.85 -17.48 -0.39
CA SER A 191 -2.15 -18.38 -1.51
C SER A 191 -1.77 -19.83 -1.23
N VAL A 192 -2.55 -20.78 -1.75
CA VAL A 192 -2.21 -22.22 -1.77
C VAL A 192 -1.06 -22.54 -2.74
N PHE A 193 -0.70 -21.60 -3.61
CA PHE A 193 0.30 -21.79 -4.65
C PHE A 193 1.67 -21.19 -4.31
N THR A 194 1.95 -20.89 -3.04
CA THR A 194 3.23 -20.32 -2.59
C THR A 194 4.41 -21.27 -2.86
N CYS A 195 5.43 -20.78 -3.58
CA CYS A 195 6.56 -21.60 -4.03
C CYS A 195 7.45 -22.11 -2.90
N THR A 196 7.83 -23.39 -2.96
CA THR A 196 8.86 -23.94 -2.07
C THR A 196 10.25 -23.37 -2.34
N GLY A 197 10.84 -22.79 -1.29
CA GLY A 197 12.23 -22.36 -1.27
C GLY A 197 12.56 -21.18 -2.18
N TYR A 198 11.55 -20.55 -2.79
CA TYR A 198 11.72 -19.41 -3.68
C TYR A 198 10.78 -18.26 -3.29
N PHE A 199 11.41 -17.16 -2.88
CA PHE A 199 10.73 -15.94 -2.46
C PHE A 199 11.37 -14.72 -3.11
N ARG A 200 10.71 -13.58 -2.97
CA ARG A 200 11.15 -12.31 -3.53
C ARG A 200 10.95 -11.18 -2.53
N TYR A 201 11.75 -10.13 -2.65
CA TYR A 201 11.57 -8.92 -1.86
C TYR A 201 10.13 -8.37 -2.01
N PRO A 202 9.43 -7.95 -0.94
CA PRO A 202 9.95 -7.65 0.38
C PRO A 202 10.10 -8.83 1.33
N ALA A 203 9.72 -10.06 0.95
CA ALA A 203 9.91 -11.22 1.81
C ALA A 203 11.40 -11.47 2.12
N ALA A 204 11.69 -11.89 3.35
CA ALA A 204 13.02 -12.32 3.77
C ALA A 204 13.20 -13.85 3.75
N LYS A 205 12.09 -14.59 3.75
CA LYS A 205 12.04 -16.04 3.77
C LYS A 205 10.73 -16.53 3.13
N THR A 206 10.58 -17.84 3.04
CA THR A 206 9.32 -18.49 2.69
C THR A 206 9.18 -19.84 3.36
N ASP A 207 7.95 -20.23 3.67
CA ASP A 207 7.59 -21.61 4.03
C ASP A 207 6.65 -22.28 3.00
N GLY A 208 6.47 -21.64 1.84
CA GLY A 208 5.55 -22.08 0.79
C GLY A 208 5.70 -23.57 0.46
N PRO A 209 4.62 -24.36 0.51
CA PRO A 209 4.71 -25.81 0.32
C PRO A 209 4.54 -26.24 -1.14
N SER A 210 4.22 -25.31 -2.04
CA SER A 210 3.77 -25.63 -3.39
C SER A 210 4.94 -25.95 -4.32
N THR A 211 4.85 -27.12 -4.95
CA THR A 211 5.78 -27.60 -5.99
C THR A 211 5.16 -27.60 -7.38
N VAL A 212 3.96 -27.02 -7.52
CA VAL A 212 3.28 -26.94 -8.82
C VAL A 212 4.06 -26.05 -9.79
N ALA A 213 3.96 -26.37 -11.09
CA ALA A 213 4.53 -25.51 -12.11
C ALA A 213 3.88 -24.12 -12.07
N ASN A 214 4.70 -23.07 -12.14
CA ASN A 214 4.26 -21.68 -12.01
C ASN A 214 3.55 -21.37 -10.67
N CYS A 215 4.01 -22.00 -9.58
CA CYS A 215 3.75 -21.49 -8.23
C CYS A 215 4.06 -19.98 -8.15
N ILE A 216 3.40 -19.28 -7.23
CA ILE A 216 3.65 -17.88 -6.99
C ILE A 216 4.69 -17.72 -5.87
N PRO A 217 5.79 -16.98 -6.08
CA PRO A 217 6.76 -16.76 -5.01
C PRO A 217 6.15 -15.91 -3.91
N GLU A 218 6.36 -16.31 -2.67
CA GLU A 218 6.12 -15.46 -1.52
C GLU A 218 6.95 -14.17 -1.65
N GLY A 219 6.32 -13.06 -1.28
CA GLY A 219 6.77 -11.70 -1.52
C GLY A 219 6.52 -11.17 -2.92
N ALA A 220 6.02 -11.95 -3.90
CA ALA A 220 5.71 -11.42 -5.23
C ALA A 220 4.63 -10.34 -5.20
N ARG A 221 4.75 -9.31 -6.06
CA ARG A 221 3.74 -8.24 -6.21
C ARG A 221 2.80 -8.54 -7.37
N ILE A 222 1.50 -8.59 -7.09
CA ILE A 222 0.42 -8.84 -8.06
C ILE A 222 -0.35 -7.54 -8.26
N GLN A 223 -0.76 -7.25 -9.49
CA GLN A 223 -1.57 -6.07 -9.82
C GLN A 223 -2.79 -6.50 -10.61
N LEU A 224 -3.94 -5.87 -10.39
CA LEU A 224 -5.06 -5.93 -11.34
C LEU A 224 -4.75 -4.97 -12.50
N ASP A 225 -4.88 -5.41 -13.75
CA ASP A 225 -4.56 -4.54 -14.88
C ASP A 225 -5.34 -3.20 -14.81
N PRO A 226 -4.64 -2.04 -14.81
CA PRO A 226 -5.26 -0.72 -14.64
C PRO A 226 -6.16 -0.32 -15.81
N SER A 227 -6.09 -1.01 -16.96
CA SER A 227 -6.99 -0.79 -18.09
C SER A 227 -8.39 -1.39 -17.87
N VAL A 228 -8.54 -2.29 -16.90
CA VAL A 228 -9.81 -2.96 -16.64
C VAL A 228 -10.81 -1.98 -16.01
N ASN A 229 -12.01 -1.94 -16.58
CA ASN A 229 -13.08 -1.08 -16.07
C ASN A 229 -13.72 -1.70 -14.82
N ILE A 230 -13.56 -1.03 -13.68
CA ILE A 230 -14.09 -1.46 -12.38
C ILE A 230 -15.32 -0.64 -11.93
N SER A 231 -15.82 0.25 -12.78
CA SER A 231 -16.89 1.22 -12.41
C SER A 231 -18.22 0.55 -12.02
N SER A 232 -18.49 -0.66 -12.52
CA SER A 232 -19.71 -1.43 -12.22
C SER A 232 -19.60 -2.36 -11.01
N LEU A 233 -18.42 -2.48 -10.39
CA LEU A 233 -18.23 -3.41 -9.26
C LEU A 233 -19.03 -2.97 -8.01
N PRO A 234 -19.48 -3.93 -7.17
CA PRO A 234 -19.99 -3.66 -5.83
C PRO A 234 -19.01 -2.83 -5.00
N ALA A 235 -19.49 -2.06 -4.04
CA ALA A 235 -18.69 -1.02 -3.36
C ALA A 235 -17.38 -1.56 -2.74
N GLY A 236 -17.44 -2.65 -1.97
CA GLY A 236 -16.26 -3.25 -1.34
C GLY A 236 -15.28 -3.80 -2.37
N GLN A 237 -15.77 -4.61 -3.32
CA GLN A 237 -14.96 -5.15 -4.41
C GLN A 237 -14.36 -4.07 -5.32
N LYS A 238 -15.05 -2.93 -5.50
CA LYS A 238 -14.54 -1.77 -6.24
C LYS A 238 -13.37 -1.11 -5.53
N ALA A 239 -13.46 -0.93 -4.20
CA ALA A 239 -12.37 -0.37 -3.40
C ALA A 239 -11.12 -1.27 -3.48
N ILE A 240 -11.33 -2.58 -3.31
CA ILE A 240 -10.27 -3.60 -3.40
C ILE A 240 -9.66 -3.63 -4.80
N ALA A 241 -10.48 -3.68 -5.86
CA ALA A 241 -10.00 -3.66 -7.24
C ALA A 241 -9.21 -2.37 -7.55
N LYS A 242 -9.64 -1.22 -7.03
CA LYS A 242 -8.91 0.04 -7.20
C LYS A 242 -7.55 0.02 -6.50
N ALA A 243 -7.47 -0.57 -5.31
CA ALA A 243 -6.19 -0.78 -4.61
C ALA A 243 -5.29 -1.76 -5.36
N LEU A 244 -5.83 -2.88 -5.84
CA LEU A 244 -5.10 -3.84 -6.69
C LEU A 244 -4.60 -3.20 -8.00
N GLN A 245 -5.33 -2.25 -8.59
CA GLN A 245 -4.86 -1.49 -9.76
C GLN A 245 -3.75 -0.50 -9.40
N THR A 246 -3.84 0.15 -8.25
CA THR A 246 -2.99 1.30 -7.89
C THR A 246 -1.73 0.88 -7.14
N TYR A 247 -1.85 0.00 -6.16
CA TYR A 247 -0.79 -0.45 -5.26
C TYR A 247 -0.52 -1.96 -5.38
N GLY A 248 -1.48 -2.74 -5.88
CA GLY A 248 -1.35 -4.20 -6.00
C GLY A 248 -1.44 -4.91 -4.65
N ALA A 249 -0.99 -6.16 -4.62
CA ALA A 249 -0.90 -6.99 -3.42
C ALA A 249 0.45 -7.70 -3.35
N TYR A 250 0.99 -7.90 -2.15
CA TYR A 250 2.15 -8.76 -1.91
C TYR A 250 1.69 -10.11 -1.37
N VAL A 251 2.25 -11.19 -1.91
CA VAL A 251 2.05 -12.52 -1.35
C VAL A 251 2.80 -12.60 -0.03
N CYS A 252 2.12 -12.78 1.10
CA CYS A 252 2.74 -12.74 2.42
C CYS A 252 2.72 -14.07 3.15
N ASP A 253 1.79 -14.95 2.77
CA ASP A 253 1.55 -16.19 3.49
C ASP A 253 0.95 -17.29 2.60
N THR A 254 0.85 -18.49 3.17
CA THR A 254 0.20 -19.64 2.60
C THR A 254 -1.23 -19.77 3.12
N ALA A 255 -2.17 -20.14 2.26
CA ALA A 255 -3.56 -20.39 2.63
C ALA A 255 -4.13 -21.62 1.92
N ASN A 256 -5.35 -22.01 2.27
CA ASN A 256 -6.11 -23.04 1.55
C ASN A 256 -6.88 -22.49 0.33
N SER A 257 -6.77 -21.18 0.08
CA SER A 257 -7.40 -20.49 -1.04
C SER A 257 -6.36 -20.13 -2.11
N PRO A 258 -6.70 -20.14 -3.41
CA PRO A 258 -5.86 -19.58 -4.46
C PRO A 258 -5.44 -18.13 -4.21
N PHE A 259 -6.33 -17.32 -3.63
CA PHE A 259 -6.12 -15.90 -3.39
C PHE A 259 -6.99 -15.43 -2.20
N ALA A 260 -6.42 -15.35 -1.01
CA ALA A 260 -7.11 -14.84 0.19
C ALA A 260 -6.56 -13.48 0.61
N LEU A 261 -7.45 -12.50 0.82
CA LEU A 261 -7.10 -11.17 1.33
C LEU A 261 -7.41 -11.07 2.83
N ALA A 262 -6.48 -10.48 3.58
CA ALA A 262 -6.63 -10.20 5.00
C ALA A 262 -7.43 -8.90 5.25
N PHE A 263 -8.35 -8.95 6.21
CA PHE A 263 -9.14 -7.81 6.66
C PHE A 263 -9.08 -7.64 8.17
N GLU A 264 -9.26 -6.40 8.61
CA GLU A 264 -9.43 -6.06 10.01
C GLU A 264 -10.65 -6.79 10.63
N GLY A 265 -10.44 -7.49 11.74
CA GLY A 265 -11.49 -8.15 12.49
C GLY A 265 -12.11 -7.22 13.54
N ASP A 266 -13.43 -7.30 13.72
CA ASP A 266 -14.11 -6.69 14.87
C ASP A 266 -13.96 -7.62 16.10
N PRO A 267 -13.26 -7.20 17.16
CA PRO A 267 -13.04 -8.04 18.33
C PRO A 267 -14.32 -8.53 19.02
N SER A 268 -15.45 -7.84 18.83
CA SER A 268 -16.73 -8.25 19.40
C SER A 268 -17.37 -9.44 18.67
N LEU A 269 -16.94 -9.73 17.43
CA LEU A 269 -17.46 -10.81 16.59
C LEU A 269 -16.59 -12.08 16.62
N ILE A 270 -15.42 -12.03 17.24
CA ILE A 270 -14.51 -13.18 17.37
C ILE A 270 -15.25 -14.36 18.02
N GLY A 271 -15.21 -15.52 17.34
CA GLY A 271 -15.87 -16.74 17.77
C GLY A 271 -17.37 -16.79 17.46
N GLN A 272 -17.93 -15.76 16.81
CA GLN A 272 -19.30 -15.73 16.32
C GLN A 272 -19.36 -16.13 14.83
N SER A 273 -19.14 -17.41 14.57
CA SER A 273 -19.04 -17.95 13.20
C SER A 273 -20.20 -17.49 12.30
N GLY A 274 -19.84 -17.03 11.10
CA GLY A 274 -20.77 -16.56 10.08
C GLY A 274 -21.31 -15.14 10.25
N GLN A 275 -20.90 -14.42 11.30
CA GLN A 275 -21.13 -12.98 11.40
C GLN A 275 -19.97 -12.21 10.78
N VAL A 276 -20.25 -11.08 10.15
CA VAL A 276 -19.22 -10.16 9.65
C VAL A 276 -19.54 -8.73 10.07
N PRO A 277 -18.53 -7.86 10.22
CA PRO A 277 -18.75 -6.44 10.49
C PRO A 277 -19.77 -5.79 9.53
N ALA A 278 -20.65 -4.95 10.08
CA ALA A 278 -21.70 -4.27 9.31
C ALA A 278 -21.12 -3.43 8.16
N VAL A 279 -19.92 -2.86 8.34
CA VAL A 279 -19.22 -2.09 7.31
C VAL A 279 -18.91 -2.92 6.06
N TYR A 280 -18.53 -4.19 6.23
CA TYR A 280 -18.24 -5.09 5.12
C TYR A 280 -19.52 -5.56 4.43
N SER A 281 -20.52 -5.98 5.20
CA SER A 281 -21.81 -6.42 4.64
C SER A 281 -22.55 -5.28 3.91
N ASN A 282 -22.51 -4.05 4.44
CA ASN A 282 -23.04 -2.86 3.75
C ASN A 282 -22.29 -2.54 2.45
N ALA A 283 -21.01 -2.93 2.33
CA ALA A 283 -20.21 -2.79 1.13
C ALA A 283 -20.40 -3.96 0.13
N GLY A 284 -21.24 -4.94 0.46
CA GLY A 284 -21.53 -6.12 -0.36
C GLY A 284 -20.66 -7.34 -0.07
N LEU A 285 -19.85 -7.32 1.00
CA LEU A 285 -19.03 -8.43 1.47
C LEU A 285 -19.73 -9.09 2.67
N SER A 286 -20.68 -9.97 2.41
CA SER A 286 -21.74 -10.35 3.37
C SER A 286 -21.53 -11.68 4.11
N TRP A 287 -20.41 -12.34 3.94
CA TRP A 287 -20.12 -13.67 4.49
C TRP A 287 -18.63 -13.77 4.83
N ASP A 288 -18.26 -14.54 5.84
CA ASP A 288 -16.84 -14.84 6.05
C ASP A 288 -16.32 -15.76 4.94
N TYR A 289 -15.08 -15.63 4.49
CA TYR A 289 -14.60 -16.30 3.29
C TYR A 289 -15.38 -15.92 2.01
N TYR A 290 -15.86 -14.67 1.90
CA TYR A 290 -16.65 -14.23 0.75
C TYR A 290 -15.84 -14.33 -0.56
N ASP A 291 -16.37 -15.05 -1.55
CA ASP A 291 -15.77 -15.10 -2.89
C ASP A 291 -16.04 -13.80 -3.67
N MET A 292 -15.00 -13.00 -3.86
CA MET A 292 -15.02 -11.70 -4.51
C MET A 292 -15.08 -11.81 -6.05
N ASN A 293 -16.01 -12.60 -6.57
CA ASN A 293 -16.09 -13.00 -7.97
C ASN A 293 -16.46 -11.89 -8.98
N SER A 294 -16.82 -10.68 -8.52
CA SER A 294 -17.07 -9.57 -9.44
C SER A 294 -15.76 -8.92 -9.89
N ILE A 295 -14.68 -9.06 -9.13
CA ILE A 295 -13.35 -8.61 -9.55
C ILE A 295 -12.87 -9.51 -10.70
N PRO A 296 -12.38 -8.94 -11.82
CA PRO A 296 -11.93 -9.71 -12.98
C PRO A 296 -10.53 -10.30 -12.75
N TRP A 297 -10.44 -11.32 -11.90
CA TRP A 297 -9.19 -11.94 -11.45
C TRP A 297 -8.31 -12.52 -12.56
N SER A 298 -8.90 -12.95 -13.68
CA SER A 298 -8.14 -13.34 -14.88
C SER A 298 -7.29 -12.21 -15.49
N SER A 299 -7.57 -10.96 -15.14
CA SER A 299 -6.81 -9.77 -15.56
C SER A 299 -5.73 -9.35 -14.55
N LEU A 300 -5.42 -10.21 -13.57
CA LEU A 300 -4.24 -10.02 -12.73
C LEU A 300 -2.95 -10.13 -13.57
N ARG A 301 -1.88 -9.52 -13.07
CA ARG A 301 -0.53 -9.61 -13.61
C ARG A 301 0.50 -9.62 -12.48
N VAL A 302 1.49 -10.49 -12.58
CA VAL A 302 2.57 -10.63 -11.60
C VAL A 302 3.75 -9.79 -12.06
N LEU A 303 4.14 -8.84 -11.24
CA LEU A 303 5.16 -7.87 -11.59
C LEU A 303 6.55 -8.50 -11.51
N GLN A 304 7.42 -8.15 -12.45
CA GLN A 304 8.85 -8.29 -12.29
C GLN A 304 9.29 -7.27 -11.24
N GLN A 305 9.29 -7.66 -9.96
CA GLN A 305 9.79 -6.82 -8.88
C GLN A 305 11.22 -6.33 -9.10
N SER A 306 11.41 -5.06 -8.77
CA SER A 306 12.68 -4.44 -8.45
C SER A 306 13.13 -4.89 -7.06
N ASN A 307 14.44 -4.85 -6.84
CA ASN A 307 15.15 -5.18 -5.59
C ASN A 307 14.87 -4.22 -4.41
N GLY A 308 13.72 -3.56 -4.37
CA GLY A 308 13.39 -2.55 -3.35
C GLY A 308 14.11 -1.21 -3.49
N ALA A 309 14.80 -0.95 -4.61
CA ALA A 309 15.36 0.37 -4.88
C ALA A 309 14.23 1.39 -5.13
N ALA A 310 14.28 2.52 -4.40
CA ALA A 310 13.44 3.68 -4.67
C ALA A 310 13.66 4.14 -6.12
N ASP A 311 12.61 4.62 -6.76
CA ASP A 311 12.73 5.19 -8.10
C ASP A 311 13.52 6.50 -8.04
N THR A 312 14.70 6.50 -8.66
CA THR A 312 15.57 7.66 -8.83
C THR A 312 15.60 8.17 -10.27
N THR A 313 14.74 7.62 -11.13
CA THR A 313 14.70 7.97 -12.55
C THR A 313 13.77 9.17 -12.70
N ALA A 314 14.32 10.32 -13.09
CA ALA A 314 13.48 11.46 -13.41
C ALA A 314 12.78 11.28 -14.77
N PRO A 315 11.59 11.88 -14.96
CA PRO A 315 10.94 11.89 -16.26
C PRO A 315 11.81 12.45 -17.39
N ALA A 316 11.52 12.01 -18.61
CA ALA A 316 12.16 12.57 -19.79
C ALA A 316 11.91 14.09 -19.89
N THR A 317 12.87 14.79 -20.48
CA THR A 317 12.72 16.22 -20.77
C THR A 317 11.47 16.49 -21.61
N VAL A 318 10.66 17.47 -21.21
CA VAL A 318 9.47 17.89 -21.96
C VAL A 318 9.91 18.50 -23.31
N THR A 319 9.27 18.07 -24.40
CA THR A 319 9.59 18.51 -25.78
C THR A 319 8.40 19.20 -26.45
N GLY A 320 8.62 19.81 -27.61
CA GLY A 320 7.55 20.46 -28.39
C GLY A 320 6.93 21.68 -27.70
N VAL A 321 7.67 22.34 -26.82
CA VAL A 321 7.17 23.49 -26.06
C VAL A 321 6.92 24.67 -26.99
N THR A 322 5.74 25.28 -26.88
CA THR A 322 5.33 26.49 -27.58
C THR A 322 4.66 27.44 -26.60
N ALA A 323 4.75 28.75 -26.84
CA ALA A 323 4.11 29.78 -26.03
C ALA A 323 3.30 30.73 -26.91
N THR A 324 2.12 31.10 -26.42
CA THR A 324 1.26 32.12 -27.03
C THR A 324 0.75 33.08 -25.96
N SER A 325 0.62 34.36 -26.31
CA SER A 325 0.03 35.37 -25.43
C SER A 325 -0.96 36.19 -26.24
N THR A 326 -2.23 36.11 -25.86
CA THR A 326 -3.33 36.89 -26.46
C THR A 326 -3.95 37.87 -25.46
N ALA A 327 -3.55 37.80 -24.19
CA ALA A 327 -4.01 38.65 -23.11
C ALA A 327 -2.83 39.38 -22.49
N ALA A 328 -3.03 40.65 -22.12
CA ALA A 328 -1.98 41.50 -21.56
C ALA A 328 -1.39 40.95 -20.25
N ASN A 329 -2.09 40.06 -19.55
CA ASN A 329 -1.68 39.52 -18.25
C ASN A 329 -1.39 38.01 -18.24
N GLY A 330 -1.15 37.38 -19.40
CA GLY A 330 -0.90 35.94 -19.39
C GLY A 330 -0.29 35.35 -20.65
N ALA A 331 0.19 34.12 -20.49
CA ALA A 331 0.73 33.30 -21.57
C ALA A 331 0.26 31.86 -21.40
N THR A 332 -0.11 31.22 -22.51
CA THR A 332 -0.48 29.80 -22.56
C THR A 332 0.64 29.02 -23.22
N ILE A 333 1.11 27.99 -22.51
CA ILE A 333 2.22 27.14 -22.90
C ILE A 333 1.67 25.75 -23.19
N ALA A 334 1.91 25.26 -24.41
CA ALA A 334 1.54 23.91 -24.85
C ALA A 334 2.79 23.10 -25.16
N PHE A 335 2.75 21.79 -24.93
CA PHE A 335 3.90 20.91 -25.07
C PHE A 335 3.47 19.47 -25.35
N ASN A 336 4.43 18.63 -25.75
CA ASN A 336 4.20 17.20 -25.89
C ASN A 336 4.25 16.53 -24.50
N PRO A 337 3.43 15.48 -24.25
CA PRO A 337 3.51 14.73 -23.01
C PRO A 337 4.90 14.12 -22.82
N SER A 338 5.42 14.21 -21.59
CA SER A 338 6.64 13.50 -21.19
C SER A 338 6.33 12.06 -20.80
N SER A 339 7.35 11.21 -20.84
CA SER A 339 7.30 9.82 -20.37
C SER A 339 8.39 9.60 -19.35
N ASP A 340 8.13 8.73 -18.40
CA ASP A 340 9.09 8.37 -17.36
C ASP A 340 9.70 6.97 -17.57
N GLY A 341 9.52 6.38 -18.75
CA GLY A 341 10.05 5.05 -19.07
C GLY A 341 9.65 4.01 -18.02
N GLN A 342 10.64 3.52 -17.26
CA GLN A 342 10.48 2.52 -16.20
C GLN A 342 10.34 3.13 -14.78
N GLY A 343 10.32 4.46 -14.64
CA GLY A 343 10.08 5.17 -13.38
C GLY A 343 8.60 5.20 -12.96
N SER A 344 8.25 6.06 -12.02
CA SER A 344 6.96 6.16 -11.33
C SER A 344 5.85 6.83 -12.16
N GLY A 345 6.17 7.28 -13.38
CA GLY A 345 5.22 7.91 -14.28
C GLY A 345 5.05 9.39 -13.99
N VAL A 346 4.79 10.20 -15.01
CA VAL A 346 4.63 11.65 -14.88
C VAL A 346 3.34 11.97 -14.13
N ALA A 347 3.47 12.54 -12.93
CA ALA A 347 2.34 12.94 -12.08
C ALA A 347 1.88 14.37 -12.37
N THR A 348 2.82 15.29 -12.65
CA THR A 348 2.50 16.69 -12.91
C THR A 348 3.55 17.38 -13.78
N TYR A 349 3.16 18.46 -14.44
CA TYR A 349 4.04 19.39 -15.12
C TYR A 349 4.11 20.69 -14.31
N ASN A 350 5.31 21.24 -14.17
CA ASN A 350 5.58 22.51 -13.52
C ASN A 350 5.95 23.54 -14.58
N LEU A 351 5.17 24.62 -14.71
CA LEU A 351 5.45 25.75 -15.59
C LEU A 351 6.28 26.80 -14.86
N TRP A 352 7.44 27.11 -15.41
CA TRP A 352 8.36 28.11 -14.88
C TRP A 352 8.44 29.31 -15.81
N ARG A 353 8.38 30.52 -15.23
CA ARG A 353 8.58 31.79 -15.91
C ARG A 353 9.90 32.41 -15.49
N GLY A 354 10.74 32.70 -16.47
CA GLY A 354 11.95 33.48 -16.35
C GLY A 354 11.75 34.92 -16.83
N ASP A 355 12.47 35.86 -16.24
CA ASP A 355 12.61 37.19 -16.84
C ASP A 355 13.46 37.13 -18.14
N ALA A 356 13.52 38.25 -18.87
CA ALA A 356 14.29 38.36 -20.12
C ALA A 356 15.80 38.08 -19.94
N SER A 357 16.32 38.18 -18.71
CA SER A 357 17.74 37.98 -18.39
C SER A 357 18.10 36.52 -18.07
N TYR A 358 17.11 35.61 -18.01
CA TYR A 358 17.28 34.18 -17.66
C TYR A 358 17.78 33.93 -16.23
N ASN A 359 17.97 34.97 -15.42
CA ASN A 359 18.62 34.85 -14.11
C ASN A 359 17.65 34.55 -12.97
N ASN A 360 16.34 34.79 -13.17
CA ASN A 360 15.34 34.55 -12.13
C ASN A 360 14.15 33.78 -12.70
N TRP A 361 13.85 32.63 -12.10
CA TRP A 361 12.78 31.72 -12.52
C TRP A 361 11.82 31.43 -11.37
N VAL A 362 10.52 31.55 -11.63
CA VAL A 362 9.45 31.25 -10.66
C VAL A 362 8.46 30.26 -11.24
N ARG A 363 7.98 29.31 -10.43
CA ARG A 363 6.90 28.41 -10.85
C ARG A 363 5.58 29.19 -10.81
N VAL A 364 4.91 29.30 -11.96
CA VAL A 364 3.68 30.10 -12.12
C VAL A 364 2.43 29.26 -12.28
N ALA A 365 2.57 27.99 -12.69
CA ALA A 365 1.46 27.04 -12.76
C ALA A 365 1.96 25.59 -12.62
N SER A 366 1.05 24.67 -12.32
CA SER A 366 1.30 23.23 -12.38
C SER A 366 0.02 22.45 -12.67
N GLY A 367 0.13 21.27 -13.27
CA GLY A 367 -1.01 20.40 -13.54
C GLY A 367 -0.65 19.20 -14.42
N SER A 368 -1.60 18.30 -14.62
CA SER A 368 -1.42 17.08 -15.43
C SER A 368 -1.71 17.27 -16.92
N ALA A 369 -2.33 18.38 -17.32
CA ALA A 369 -2.60 18.70 -18.71
C ALA A 369 -1.32 19.10 -19.47
N THR A 370 -1.27 18.82 -20.78
CA THR A 370 -0.18 19.23 -21.68
C THR A 370 -0.29 20.68 -22.15
N THR A 371 -1.08 21.47 -21.43
CA THR A 371 -1.25 22.91 -21.62
C THR A 371 -1.37 23.55 -20.25
N LEU A 372 -0.53 24.54 -19.98
CA LEU A 372 -0.51 25.29 -18.73
C LEU A 372 -0.55 26.79 -19.05
N THR A 373 -1.24 27.56 -18.20
CA THR A 373 -1.40 29.00 -18.39
C THR A 373 -0.82 29.76 -17.21
N ASP A 374 0.02 30.75 -17.51
CA ASP A 374 0.40 31.79 -16.57
C ASP A 374 -0.59 32.95 -16.66
N THR A 375 -1.19 33.31 -15.53
CA THR A 375 -2.17 34.40 -15.39
C THR A 375 -1.64 35.59 -14.60
N THR A 376 -0.33 35.60 -14.32
CA THR A 376 0.32 36.55 -13.41
C THR A 376 1.34 37.43 -14.12
N ALA A 377 1.37 37.40 -15.46
CA ALA A 377 2.33 38.16 -16.26
C ALA A 377 1.93 39.65 -16.32
N SER A 378 2.91 40.54 -16.46
CA SER A 378 2.63 41.97 -16.69
C SER A 378 2.47 42.28 -18.19
N PRO A 379 1.68 43.30 -18.58
CA PRO A 379 1.58 43.78 -19.96
C PRO A 379 2.90 44.26 -20.53
N SER A 380 3.01 44.26 -21.86
CA SER A 380 4.17 44.76 -22.62
C SER A 380 5.52 44.25 -22.10
N THR A 381 5.57 43.02 -21.60
CA THR A 381 6.76 42.45 -20.95
C THR A 381 7.17 41.16 -21.64
N THR A 382 8.46 41.05 -21.95
CA THR A 382 9.04 39.83 -22.51
C THR A 382 9.42 38.86 -21.41
N TYR A 383 8.88 37.65 -21.49
CA TYR A 383 9.15 36.55 -20.57
C TYR A 383 9.67 35.33 -21.31
N ASN A 384 10.39 34.50 -20.56
CA ASN A 384 10.86 33.19 -20.96
C ASN A 384 10.07 32.13 -20.20
N TYR A 385 9.67 31.05 -20.86
CA TYR A 385 8.95 29.95 -20.23
C TYR A 385 9.63 28.61 -20.49
N ALA A 386 9.59 27.74 -19.47
CA ALA A 386 10.06 26.37 -19.56
C ALA A 386 9.16 25.45 -18.71
N VAL A 387 9.11 24.18 -19.09
CA VAL A 387 8.30 23.16 -18.40
C VAL A 387 9.21 22.06 -17.89
N ARG A 388 8.93 21.57 -16.69
CA ARG A 388 9.54 20.34 -16.13
C ARG A 388 8.45 19.35 -15.77
N ALA A 389 8.65 18.10 -16.13
CA ALA A 389 7.82 17.00 -15.66
C ALA A 389 8.30 16.55 -14.28
N GLN A 390 7.39 16.10 -13.44
CA GLN A 390 7.66 15.52 -12.15
C GLN A 390 6.92 14.19 -12.04
N ASP A 391 7.60 13.15 -11.55
CA ASP A 391 7.00 11.84 -11.38
C ASP A 391 6.19 11.69 -10.07
N GLY A 392 5.63 10.50 -9.85
CA GLY A 392 4.86 10.16 -8.65
C GLY A 392 5.65 10.09 -7.34
N VAL A 393 6.99 10.09 -7.36
CA VAL A 393 7.85 10.04 -6.16
C VAL A 393 8.66 11.32 -5.94
N GLY A 394 8.54 12.28 -6.85
CA GLY A 394 9.11 13.61 -6.74
C GLY A 394 10.38 13.87 -7.57
N ASN A 395 10.84 12.94 -8.41
CA ASN A 395 11.95 13.23 -9.31
C ASN A 395 11.50 14.23 -10.39
N ILE A 396 12.35 15.21 -10.69
CA ILE A 396 12.05 16.29 -11.64
C ILE A 396 12.93 16.14 -12.87
N SER A 397 12.31 16.20 -14.05
CA SER A 397 13.02 16.16 -15.34
C SER A 397 14.03 17.31 -15.47
N LEU A 398 14.97 17.16 -16.41
CA LEU A 398 15.66 18.34 -16.95
C LEU A 398 14.64 19.34 -17.52
N SER A 399 15.02 20.61 -17.54
CA SER A 399 14.20 21.68 -18.12
C SER A 399 13.98 21.45 -19.62
N SER A 400 12.78 21.76 -20.11
CA SER A 400 12.54 21.86 -21.55
C SER A 400 13.41 22.93 -22.20
N ALA A 401 13.41 22.97 -23.53
CA ALA A 401 13.81 24.17 -24.26
C ALA A 401 12.97 25.38 -23.79
N THR A 402 13.62 26.53 -23.70
CA THR A 402 12.96 27.79 -23.34
C THR A 402 12.25 28.38 -24.54
N VAL A 403 11.04 28.90 -24.33
CA VAL A 403 10.30 29.68 -25.32
C VAL A 403 10.07 31.10 -24.81
N THR A 404 10.21 32.08 -25.70
CA THR A 404 10.07 33.51 -25.37
C THR A 404 8.75 34.04 -25.91
N VAL A 405 8.06 34.86 -25.12
CA VAL A 405 6.84 35.56 -25.55
C VAL A 405 6.80 36.96 -24.94
N THR A 406 6.29 37.92 -25.69
CA THR A 406 6.00 39.27 -25.21
C THR A 406 4.50 39.40 -25.03
N THR A 407 4.06 39.79 -23.84
CA THR A 407 2.64 40.06 -23.59
C THR A 407 2.17 41.30 -24.35
N PRO A 408 0.92 41.32 -24.84
CA PRO A 408 0.34 42.52 -25.43
C PRO A 408 0.31 43.71 -24.47
N SER A 409 0.16 44.90 -25.05
CA SER A 409 -0.28 46.07 -24.28
C SER A 409 -1.68 45.86 -23.72
N SER A 410 -1.98 46.54 -22.62
CA SER A 410 -3.31 46.55 -21.97
C SER A 410 -4.44 46.96 -22.89
#